data_AF-A0A1V6HAH6-F1
#
_entry.id   AF-A0A1V6HAH6-F1
#
_cell.length_a   1.000
_cell.length_b   1.000
_cell.length_c   1.000
_cell.angle_alpha   90.00
_cell.angle_beta   90.00
_cell.angle_gamma   90.00
#
_symmetry.space_group_name_H-M   'P 1'
#
loop_
_entity.id
_entity.type
_entity.pdbx_description
1 polymer ?
#
loop_
_entity_poly.entity_id
_entity_poly.type
_entity_poly.pdbx_seq_one_letter_code
_entity_poly.pdbx_strand_id
1 'polypeptide(L)'
;MKGRIVSLYERVETRTVRLLGVVQESLTKLPPLRLTVHGALVHFADVPQEASNQDLANISFKGAKEPNGNMRATLRFNAPESKSGTNELVFSSDGEALSLTVRAAHLPLKQYEALFPRSFTPDWDGALKGSDFTIIVQSSQHLSLTGTVEFIDMTAILPAISSAPLTDLNVHFSGIFNWDLAKAEVEAQDAVFGLGLIKSPFTAVVRDLKKQPKFSFKATLPRMNAQDALESIPSSILPALEGVRLGGTVAGEASAEVDTGNLASMKLDIRPDVADMKSLSLGKAAGIELLKSHFMHTIHLADQTVINRLVGIDSPDWVPLEDIPKYLIASLTTSEDHEFFRHQGFSIAGIKRSVRVNLERGEFAQGASTISQQLVKNLFLSREKTIARKLQEAFLTWQVEQYLTKDKILELYLNIIEWGPGIWGIRAASQHYFAKEPSRLSLLESAYLVSIIPAPNRYHAHWEAGSVPRAFENRVKQLIKAMQRRGLVSSAEADLALEERIRFTGKPEERQLAPDDDEFHD
;
A
#
# COMPACT_ATOMS: atom_id res chain seq x y z
N MET A 1 6.28 -12.74 -2.59
CA MET A 1 7.01 -11.45 -2.62
C MET A 1 8.33 -11.54 -3.40
N LYS A 2 9.18 -12.55 -3.14
CA LYS A 2 10.42 -12.86 -3.89
C LYS A 2 10.23 -12.84 -5.42
N GLY A 3 9.23 -13.54 -5.96
CA GLY A 3 8.94 -13.54 -7.40
C GLY A 3 8.46 -12.19 -7.98
N ARG A 4 7.84 -11.31 -7.17
CA ARG A 4 7.43 -9.95 -7.63
C ARG A 4 8.61 -8.98 -7.69
N ILE A 5 9.57 -9.11 -6.78
CA ILE A 5 10.79 -8.30 -6.75
C ILE A 5 11.78 -8.79 -7.81
N VAL A 6 11.98 -10.10 -7.91
CA VAL A 6 12.77 -10.73 -8.98
C VAL A 6 12.19 -10.38 -10.35
N SER A 7 10.86 -10.44 -10.55
CA SER A 7 10.28 -9.97 -11.81
C SER A 7 10.38 -8.46 -12.01
N LEU A 8 10.49 -7.63 -10.97
CA LEU A 8 10.76 -6.19 -11.13
C LEU A 8 12.20 -5.96 -11.57
N TYR A 9 13.15 -6.69 -10.97
CA TYR A 9 14.57 -6.68 -11.32
C TYR A 9 14.81 -7.24 -12.74
N GLU A 10 14.22 -8.39 -13.08
CA GLU A 10 14.26 -8.96 -14.44
C GLU A 10 13.58 -8.04 -15.45
N ARG A 11 12.53 -7.31 -15.04
CA ARG A 11 11.94 -6.25 -15.88
C ARG A 11 12.88 -5.07 -16.04
N VAL A 12 13.65 -4.67 -15.04
CA VAL A 12 14.70 -3.64 -15.16
C VAL A 12 15.84 -4.16 -16.04
N GLU A 13 16.33 -5.38 -15.86
CA GLU A 13 17.35 -6.03 -16.70
C GLU A 13 16.89 -6.10 -18.16
N THR A 14 15.67 -6.60 -18.40
CA THR A 14 15.04 -6.63 -19.72
C THR A 14 14.82 -5.22 -20.26
N ARG A 15 14.42 -4.26 -19.42
CA ARG A 15 14.21 -2.85 -19.81
C ARG A 15 15.48 -2.08 -20.00
N THR A 16 16.61 -2.40 -19.38
CA THR A 16 17.91 -1.76 -19.61
C THR A 16 18.44 -2.24 -20.94
N VAL A 17 18.29 -3.53 -21.25
CA VAL A 17 18.50 -4.06 -22.61
C VAL A 17 17.52 -3.42 -23.60
N ARG A 18 16.27 -3.16 -23.21
CA ARG A 18 15.28 -2.42 -23.99
C ARG A 18 15.50 -0.91 -23.99
N LEU A 19 16.22 -0.30 -23.05
CA LEU A 19 16.47 1.15 -22.98
C LEU A 19 17.69 1.43 -23.82
N LEU A 20 18.71 0.57 -23.79
CA LEU A 20 19.76 0.50 -24.79
C LEU A 20 19.15 0.21 -26.17
N GLY A 21 18.24 -0.77 -26.24
CA GLY A 21 17.50 -1.14 -27.44
C GLY A 21 16.58 -0.04 -27.97
N VAL A 22 15.88 0.73 -27.12
CA VAL A 22 14.97 1.82 -27.49
C VAL A 22 15.72 3.14 -27.61
N VAL A 23 16.83 3.39 -26.93
CA VAL A 23 17.74 4.47 -27.32
C VAL A 23 18.24 4.19 -28.74
N GLN A 24 18.60 2.95 -29.04
CA GLN A 24 18.97 2.50 -30.38
C GLN A 24 17.77 2.51 -31.36
N GLU A 25 16.55 2.14 -30.94
CA GLU A 25 15.34 2.10 -31.78
C GLU A 25 14.72 3.49 -31.98
N SER A 26 14.74 4.36 -30.97
CA SER A 26 14.31 5.77 -31.03
C SER A 26 15.30 6.60 -31.85
N LEU A 27 16.61 6.28 -31.79
CA LEU A 27 17.57 6.79 -32.78
C LEU A 27 17.21 6.35 -34.22
N THR A 28 16.52 5.23 -34.41
CA THR A 28 16.02 4.77 -35.73
C THR A 28 14.58 5.16 -36.08
N LYS A 29 13.77 5.61 -35.10
CA LYS A 29 12.35 6.02 -35.25
C LYS A 29 12.14 7.53 -35.22
N LEU A 30 13.16 8.31 -34.88
CA LEU A 30 13.26 9.69 -35.36
C LEU A 30 13.12 9.67 -36.90
N PRO A 31 12.45 10.64 -37.54
CA PRO A 31 12.42 10.72 -39.00
C PRO A 31 13.85 10.56 -39.53
N PRO A 32 14.05 9.86 -40.66
CA PRO A 32 15.32 9.21 -41.00
C PRO A 32 16.48 10.20 -41.04
N LEU A 33 17.18 10.35 -39.91
CA LEU A 33 18.45 11.06 -39.84
C LEU A 33 19.54 10.02 -40.01
N ARG A 34 19.80 9.64 -41.26
CA ARG A 34 20.99 8.86 -41.61
C ARG A 34 22.22 9.76 -41.43
N LEU A 35 22.86 9.65 -40.27
CA LEU A 35 24.16 10.25 -39.98
C LEU A 35 25.26 9.35 -40.56
N THR A 36 25.73 9.66 -41.78
CA THR A 36 26.98 9.10 -42.30
C THR A 36 28.10 10.10 -42.01
N VAL A 37 29.03 9.75 -41.13
CA VAL A 37 30.15 10.63 -40.77
C VAL A 37 31.26 10.50 -41.81
N HIS A 38 31.33 11.45 -42.73
CA HIS A 38 32.58 11.81 -43.42
C HIS A 38 32.78 13.32 -43.34
N GLY A 39 34.04 13.74 -43.19
CA GLY A 39 34.43 15.08 -42.79
C GLY A 39 33.72 16.22 -43.53
N ALA A 40 33.37 17.24 -42.73
CA ALA A 40 32.88 18.57 -43.11
C ALA A 40 31.50 18.64 -43.79
N LEU A 41 30.62 19.45 -43.15
CA LEU A 41 29.30 19.94 -43.59
C LEU A 41 28.16 18.91 -43.73
N VAL A 42 27.10 19.11 -42.94
CA VAL A 42 25.86 18.32 -42.98
C VAL A 42 24.82 19.05 -43.84
N HIS A 43 24.36 18.42 -44.91
CA HIS A 43 23.13 18.79 -45.62
C HIS A 43 22.02 17.81 -45.25
N PHE A 44 20.83 18.34 -44.94
CA PHE A 44 19.62 17.55 -44.67
C PHE A 44 18.98 17.14 -46.00
N ALA A 45 18.93 15.83 -46.27
CA ALA A 45 18.10 15.25 -47.33
C ALA A 45 16.96 14.48 -46.65
N ASP A 46 15.73 14.71 -47.10
CA ASP A 46 14.49 14.06 -46.67
C ASP A 46 13.85 14.57 -45.37
N VAL A 47 13.37 15.82 -45.45
CA VAL A 47 12.31 16.35 -44.58
C VAL A 47 10.94 15.87 -45.11
N PRO A 48 10.05 15.31 -44.27
CA PRO A 48 8.67 15.00 -44.68
C PRO A 48 7.94 16.26 -45.16
N GLN A 49 7.20 16.19 -46.28
CA GLN A 49 6.48 17.33 -46.88
C GLN A 49 5.40 17.97 -45.98
N GLU A 50 5.12 17.39 -44.81
CA GLU A 50 4.13 17.89 -43.83
C GLU A 50 4.74 18.55 -42.59
N ALA A 51 6.07 18.57 -42.43
CA ALA A 51 6.69 19.36 -41.38
C ALA A 51 6.77 20.82 -41.84
N SER A 52 6.20 21.77 -41.08
CA SER A 52 6.37 23.18 -41.42
C SER A 52 7.86 23.52 -41.35
N ASN A 53 8.35 24.38 -42.25
CA ASN A 53 9.74 24.86 -42.22
C ASN A 53 10.13 25.55 -40.89
N GLN A 54 9.16 25.92 -40.03
CA GLN A 54 9.39 26.49 -38.69
C GLN A 54 9.64 25.42 -37.61
N ASP A 55 9.04 24.23 -37.71
CA ASP A 55 9.24 23.13 -36.75
C ASP A 55 10.66 22.55 -36.81
N LEU A 56 11.27 22.57 -38.00
CA LEU A 56 12.62 22.06 -38.26
C LEU A 56 13.72 23.10 -38.07
N ALA A 57 13.37 24.40 -38.02
CA ALA A 57 14.32 25.49 -37.80
C ALA A 57 14.89 25.52 -36.37
N ASN A 58 14.29 24.78 -35.44
CA ASN A 58 14.58 24.85 -34.01
C ASN A 58 15.28 23.60 -33.45
N ILE A 59 15.68 22.66 -34.30
CA ILE A 59 16.41 21.46 -33.92
C ILE A 59 17.88 21.64 -34.28
N SER A 60 18.77 21.63 -33.29
CA SER A 60 20.22 21.66 -33.54
C SER A 60 20.87 20.37 -33.08
N PHE A 61 21.67 19.77 -33.97
CA PHE A 61 22.50 18.60 -33.68
C PHE A 61 23.97 18.98 -33.83
N LYS A 62 24.78 18.69 -32.81
CA LYS A 62 26.23 18.86 -32.85
C LYS A 62 26.90 17.59 -32.36
N GLY A 63 27.50 16.84 -33.29
CA GLY A 63 28.33 15.68 -33.02
C GLY A 63 29.80 16.01 -33.26
N ALA A 64 30.67 15.71 -32.29
CA ALA A 64 32.11 15.85 -32.46
C ALA A 64 32.86 14.73 -31.72
N LYS A 65 33.97 14.30 -32.32
CA LYS A 65 35.00 13.54 -31.61
C LYS A 65 35.95 14.54 -30.96
N GLU A 66 35.99 14.55 -29.63
CA GLU A 66 36.84 15.43 -28.85
C GLU A 66 38.33 15.05 -29.02
N PRO A 67 39.28 15.97 -28.78
CA PRO A 67 40.72 15.71 -28.98
C PRO A 67 41.29 14.53 -28.17
N ASN A 68 40.63 14.17 -27.07
CA ASN A 68 40.94 13.02 -26.22
C ASN A 68 40.40 11.68 -26.77
N GLY A 69 39.67 11.69 -27.88
CA GLY A 69 39.06 10.51 -28.50
C GLY A 69 37.59 10.29 -28.14
N ASN A 70 37.04 11.04 -27.18
CA ASN A 70 35.66 10.91 -26.71
C ASN A 70 34.66 11.34 -27.79
N MET A 71 33.48 10.74 -27.81
CA MET A 71 32.38 11.14 -28.67
C MET A 71 31.36 11.94 -27.87
N ARG A 72 30.92 13.07 -28.41
CA ARG A 72 29.83 13.85 -27.83
C ARG A 72 28.85 14.28 -28.91
N ALA A 73 27.57 14.03 -28.67
CA ALA A 73 26.48 14.44 -29.52
C ALA A 73 25.42 15.18 -28.69
N THR A 74 25.11 16.42 -29.07
CA THR A 74 24.07 17.23 -28.42
C THR A 74 22.91 17.42 -29.40
N LEU A 75 21.70 17.12 -28.94
CA LEU A 75 20.44 17.42 -29.62
C LEU A 75 19.67 18.45 -28.80
N ARG A 76 19.33 19.59 -29.39
CA ARG A 76 18.48 20.62 -28.76
C ARG A 76 17.24 20.86 -29.59
N PHE A 77 16.11 21.03 -28.93
CA PHE A 77 14.83 21.37 -29.56
C PHE A 77 13.98 22.19 -28.59
N ASN A 78 13.21 23.14 -29.12
CA ASN A 78 12.35 23.99 -28.30
C ASN A 78 11.15 23.20 -27.76
N ALA A 79 10.62 23.66 -26.63
CA ALA A 79 9.29 23.26 -26.18
C ALA A 79 8.23 23.65 -27.25
N PRO A 80 7.08 22.95 -27.33
CA PRO A 80 6.00 23.30 -28.26
C PRO A 80 5.57 24.77 -28.14
N GLU A 81 5.09 25.38 -29.23
CA GLU A 81 4.89 26.84 -29.40
C GLU A 81 4.11 27.57 -28.29
N SER A 82 3.32 26.86 -27.47
CA SER A 82 2.57 27.42 -26.34
C SER A 82 3.34 27.46 -25.00
N LYS A 83 4.60 27.01 -24.96
CA LYS A 83 5.44 26.87 -23.75
C LYS A 83 6.85 27.41 -24.01
N SER A 84 7.45 28.08 -23.01
CA SER A 84 8.83 28.58 -23.10
C SER A 84 9.85 27.53 -22.62
N GLY A 85 11.04 27.52 -23.22
CA GLY A 85 12.17 26.68 -22.81
C GLY A 85 12.74 25.82 -23.93
N THR A 86 13.97 25.32 -23.73
CA THR A 86 14.67 24.44 -24.67
C THR A 86 14.98 23.12 -23.99
N ASN A 87 14.65 22.02 -24.65
CA ASN A 87 15.04 20.68 -24.25
C ASN A 87 16.41 20.35 -24.84
N GLU A 88 17.27 19.69 -24.07
CA GLU A 88 18.61 19.29 -24.48
C GLU A 88 18.86 17.82 -24.11
N LEU A 89 19.30 17.03 -25.08
CA LEU A 89 19.78 15.66 -24.92
C LEU A 89 21.26 15.63 -25.27
N VAL A 90 22.11 15.23 -24.33
CA VAL A 90 23.56 15.11 -24.54
C VAL A 90 23.96 13.66 -24.40
N PHE A 91 24.38 13.07 -25.51
CA PHE A 91 25.01 11.76 -25.54
C PHE A 91 26.53 11.95 -25.47
N SER A 92 27.20 11.23 -24.59
CA SER A 92 28.66 11.18 -24.57
C SER A 92 29.18 9.78 -24.36
N SER A 93 30.37 9.51 -24.92
CA SER A 93 31.14 8.29 -24.70
C SER A 93 32.61 8.61 -24.58
N ASP A 94 33.26 8.08 -23.55
CA ASP A 94 34.71 8.17 -23.35
C ASP A 94 35.45 6.87 -23.69
N GLY A 95 34.79 5.95 -24.38
CA GLY A 95 35.33 4.63 -24.73
C GLY A 95 35.11 3.56 -23.67
N GLU A 96 34.87 3.94 -22.41
CA GLU A 96 34.54 3.03 -21.32
C GLU A 96 33.05 3.10 -20.94
N ALA A 97 32.48 4.30 -20.91
CA ALA A 97 31.10 4.55 -20.57
C ALA A 97 30.30 5.20 -21.71
N LEU A 98 28.99 5.03 -21.65
CA LEU A 98 27.99 5.79 -22.40
C LEU A 98 27.16 6.59 -21.41
N SER A 99 26.94 7.87 -21.67
CA SER A 99 26.03 8.69 -20.86
C SER A 99 25.02 9.43 -21.71
N LEU A 100 23.81 9.57 -21.18
CA LEU A 100 22.72 10.37 -21.72
C LEU A 100 22.28 11.36 -20.64
N THR A 101 22.61 12.63 -20.83
CA THR A 101 22.05 13.72 -20.04
C THR A 101 20.80 14.25 -20.71
N VAL A 102 19.72 14.35 -19.96
CA VAL A 102 18.43 14.88 -20.36
C VAL A 102 18.15 16.13 -19.55
N ARG A 103 18.06 17.27 -20.22
CA ARG A 103 17.56 18.53 -19.67
C ARG A 103 16.24 18.85 -20.34
N ALA A 104 15.15 18.54 -19.65
CA ALA A 104 13.80 18.74 -20.15
C ALA A 104 13.18 19.98 -19.47
N ALA A 105 13.14 21.09 -20.21
CA ALA A 105 12.41 22.28 -19.79
C ALA A 105 10.88 22.03 -19.86
N HIS A 106 10.43 21.43 -20.97
CA HIS A 106 9.05 20.98 -21.16
C HIS A 106 9.05 19.89 -22.25
N LEU A 107 9.13 18.62 -21.83
CA LEU A 107 9.21 17.47 -22.73
C LEU A 107 7.87 16.72 -22.75
N PRO A 108 7.10 16.78 -23.86
CA PRO A 108 5.84 16.05 -23.99
C PRO A 108 6.06 14.55 -23.93
N LEU A 109 5.24 13.83 -23.15
CA LEU A 109 5.45 12.40 -22.93
C LEU A 109 4.89 11.49 -24.03
N LYS A 110 3.92 11.97 -24.82
CA LYS A 110 3.24 11.18 -25.87
C LYS A 110 4.19 10.46 -26.82
N GLN A 111 5.23 11.17 -27.26
CA GLN A 111 6.21 10.65 -28.22
C GLN A 111 7.11 9.56 -27.63
N TYR A 112 7.11 9.44 -26.29
CA TYR A 112 7.91 8.51 -25.52
C TYR A 112 7.06 7.39 -24.92
N GLU A 113 5.83 7.20 -25.37
CA GLU A 113 4.90 6.21 -24.84
C GLU A 113 5.49 4.79 -24.73
N ALA A 114 6.27 4.39 -25.75
CA ALA A 114 6.92 3.09 -25.78
C ALA A 114 7.95 2.86 -24.65
N LEU A 115 8.45 3.92 -24.00
CA LEU A 115 9.39 3.85 -22.88
C LEU A 115 8.71 3.55 -21.54
N PHE A 116 7.40 3.77 -21.43
CA PHE A 116 6.68 3.62 -20.18
C PHE A 116 6.22 2.17 -19.91
N PRO A 117 6.11 1.75 -18.64
CA PRO A 117 5.46 0.50 -18.28
C PRO A 117 4.05 0.39 -18.85
N ARG A 118 3.63 -0.77 -19.34
CA ARG A 118 2.19 -1.04 -19.62
C ARG A 118 1.29 -0.86 -18.38
N SER A 119 1.87 -0.91 -17.18
CA SER A 119 1.18 -0.65 -15.91
C SER A 119 1.11 0.83 -15.52
N PHE A 120 1.64 1.73 -16.36
CA PHE A 120 1.63 3.17 -16.20
C PHE A 120 1.18 3.78 -17.52
N THR A 121 -0.07 4.21 -17.56
CA THR A 121 -0.60 4.97 -18.70
C THR A 121 -0.76 6.40 -18.20
N PRO A 122 0.21 7.29 -18.47
CA PRO A 122 -0.01 8.69 -18.23
C PRO A 122 -1.06 9.18 -19.23
N ASP A 123 -1.80 10.21 -18.85
CA ASP A 123 -2.44 11.06 -19.81
C ASP A 123 -1.34 11.74 -20.62
N TRP A 124 -1.32 11.48 -21.92
CA TRP A 124 -0.23 11.86 -22.80
C TRP A 124 -0.09 13.38 -22.98
N ASP A 125 -1.01 14.14 -22.40
CA ASP A 125 -1.01 15.60 -22.29
C ASP A 125 -0.07 16.13 -21.19
N GLY A 126 0.45 15.26 -20.32
CA GLY A 126 1.47 15.59 -19.30
C GLY A 126 2.87 15.85 -19.89
N ALA A 127 3.74 16.50 -19.11
CA ALA A 127 5.11 16.80 -19.51
C ALA A 127 6.12 16.67 -18.36
N LEU A 128 7.35 16.29 -18.70
CA LEU A 128 8.51 16.52 -17.82
C LEU A 128 8.85 18.00 -17.86
N LYS A 129 8.85 18.67 -16.72
CA LYS A 129 9.20 20.09 -16.60
C LYS A 129 10.37 20.23 -15.64
N GLY A 130 11.31 21.13 -15.93
CA GLY A 130 12.45 21.40 -15.02
C GLY A 130 13.30 20.17 -14.66
N SER A 131 13.29 19.12 -15.48
CA SER A 131 14.02 17.88 -15.20
C SER A 131 15.44 17.97 -15.76
N ASP A 132 16.44 17.64 -14.93
CA ASP A 132 17.85 17.54 -15.33
C ASP A 132 18.43 16.26 -14.73
N PHE A 133 18.48 15.21 -15.55
CA PHE A 133 18.99 13.92 -15.11
C PHE A 133 19.97 13.34 -16.12
N THR A 134 20.92 12.56 -15.62
CA THR A 134 21.91 11.86 -16.42
C THR A 134 21.82 10.37 -16.14
N ILE A 135 21.66 9.60 -17.20
CA ILE A 135 21.81 8.15 -17.20
C ILE A 135 23.24 7.84 -17.63
N ILE A 136 23.97 7.06 -16.84
CA ILE A 136 25.34 6.62 -17.13
C ILE A 136 25.34 5.11 -17.19
N VAL A 137 25.82 4.56 -18.30
CA VAL A 137 26.04 3.14 -18.54
C VAL A 137 27.55 2.94 -18.64
N GLN A 138 28.19 2.54 -17.54
CA GLN A 138 29.64 2.30 -17.51
C GLN A 138 30.01 0.93 -18.11
N SER A 139 29.07 -0.01 -18.11
CA SER A 139 29.20 -1.31 -18.79
C SER A 139 27.81 -1.90 -18.99
N SER A 140 27.69 -3.03 -19.71
CA SER A 140 26.43 -3.79 -19.78
C SER A 140 25.93 -4.27 -18.40
N GLN A 141 26.74 -4.13 -17.35
CA GLN A 141 26.45 -4.60 -15.99
C GLN A 141 26.32 -3.48 -14.95
N HIS A 142 26.68 -2.23 -15.29
CA HIS A 142 26.66 -1.10 -14.34
C HIS A 142 25.91 0.08 -14.93
N LEU A 143 24.78 0.40 -14.31
CA LEU A 143 23.91 1.51 -14.67
C LEU A 143 23.81 2.46 -13.48
N SER A 144 23.91 3.76 -13.74
CA SER A 144 23.65 4.82 -12.77
C SER A 144 22.68 5.84 -13.35
N LEU A 145 21.79 6.36 -12.52
CA LEU A 145 20.91 7.48 -12.81
C LEU A 145 21.15 8.53 -11.74
N THR A 146 21.50 9.75 -12.14
CA THR A 146 21.74 10.86 -11.23
C THR A 146 20.99 12.10 -11.69
N GLY A 147 20.45 12.88 -10.76
CA GLY A 147 19.86 14.19 -11.04
C GLY A 147 18.43 14.29 -10.57
N THR A 148 17.64 15.12 -11.25
CA THR A 148 16.27 15.48 -10.89
C THR A 148 15.30 15.13 -12.02
N VAL A 149 14.18 14.51 -11.65
CA VAL A 149 13.06 14.23 -12.53
C VAL A 149 11.83 14.83 -11.88
N GLU A 150 11.14 15.69 -12.61
CA GLU A 150 9.94 16.37 -12.13
C GLU A 150 8.82 16.24 -13.16
N PHE A 151 7.73 15.66 -12.68
CA PHE A 151 6.49 15.48 -13.40
C PHE A 151 5.47 16.46 -12.81
N ILE A 152 4.92 17.33 -13.67
CA ILE A 152 3.98 18.38 -13.26
C ILE A 152 2.68 18.21 -14.04
N ASP A 153 1.56 18.35 -13.35
CA ASP A 153 0.20 18.23 -13.90
C ASP A 153 -0.03 16.89 -14.63
N MET A 154 0.56 15.81 -14.11
CA MET A 154 0.34 14.50 -14.72
C MET A 154 -1.02 13.95 -14.33
N THR A 155 -1.71 13.38 -15.32
CA THR A 155 -2.76 12.41 -15.04
C THR A 155 -2.19 11.00 -15.24
N ALA A 156 -2.47 10.06 -14.34
CA ALA A 156 -1.98 8.68 -14.46
C ALA A 156 -3.02 7.65 -14.02
N ILE A 157 -3.19 6.60 -14.83
CA ILE A 157 -4.02 5.46 -14.46
C ILE A 157 -3.12 4.42 -13.80
N LEU A 158 -3.25 4.30 -12.48
CA LEU A 158 -2.45 3.41 -11.65
C LEU A 158 -3.36 2.51 -10.81
N PRO A 159 -3.88 1.39 -11.36
CA PRO A 159 -4.86 0.54 -10.67
C PRO A 159 -4.41 -0.02 -9.32
N ALA A 160 -3.11 -0.17 -9.11
CA ALA A 160 -2.54 -0.56 -7.81
C ALA A 160 -2.65 0.56 -6.76
N ILE A 161 -2.69 1.82 -7.19
CA ILE A 161 -2.76 3.01 -6.34
C ILE A 161 -4.20 3.49 -6.19
N SER A 162 -4.94 3.67 -7.28
CA SER A 162 -6.35 4.11 -7.28
C SER A 162 -7.13 3.44 -8.41
N SER A 163 -8.41 3.21 -8.19
CA SER A 163 -9.36 2.75 -9.20
C SER A 163 -9.74 3.86 -10.19
N ALA A 164 -9.67 5.11 -9.74
CA ALA A 164 -9.85 6.31 -10.57
C ALA A 164 -8.51 6.85 -11.10
N PRO A 165 -8.50 7.54 -12.25
CA PRO A 165 -7.32 8.27 -12.71
C PRO A 165 -6.84 9.28 -11.64
N LEU A 166 -5.53 9.30 -11.42
CA LEU A 166 -4.88 10.29 -10.55
C LEU A 166 -4.61 11.53 -11.36
N THR A 167 -5.38 12.60 -11.19
CA THR A 167 -5.16 13.90 -11.85
C THR A 167 -4.25 14.79 -11.02
N ASP A 168 -3.69 15.83 -11.65
CA ASP A 168 -2.92 16.91 -11.01
C ASP A 168 -1.72 16.40 -10.18
N LEU A 169 -1.13 15.30 -10.64
CA LEU A 169 -0.06 14.62 -9.92
C LEU A 169 1.27 15.35 -10.15
N ASN A 170 1.71 16.06 -9.10
CA ASN A 170 3.02 16.71 -9.05
C ASN A 170 4.01 15.83 -8.29
N VAL A 171 4.88 15.15 -9.02
CA VAL A 171 5.82 14.17 -8.47
C VAL A 171 7.24 14.55 -8.84
N HIS A 172 8.09 14.57 -7.84
CA HIS A 172 9.51 14.87 -7.96
C HIS A 172 10.33 13.67 -7.50
N PHE A 173 11.39 13.35 -8.21
CA PHE A 173 12.41 12.40 -7.77
C PHE A 173 13.77 13.05 -7.97
N SER A 174 14.65 12.89 -7.00
CA SER A 174 16.06 13.23 -7.17
C SER A 174 16.97 12.26 -6.43
N GLY A 175 18.26 12.28 -6.77
CA GLY A 175 19.30 11.49 -6.11
C GLY A 175 20.14 10.68 -7.07
N ILE A 176 20.85 9.70 -6.52
CA ILE A 176 21.72 8.79 -7.25
C ILE A 176 21.15 7.38 -7.10
N PHE A 177 20.86 6.73 -8.22
CA PHE A 177 20.37 5.37 -8.29
C PHE A 177 21.36 4.52 -9.06
N ASN A 178 21.87 3.46 -8.43
CA ASN A 178 22.86 2.57 -8.99
C ASN A 178 22.29 1.16 -9.11
N TRP A 179 22.57 0.50 -10.24
CA TRP A 179 22.27 -0.90 -10.47
C TRP A 179 23.55 -1.62 -10.87
N ASP A 180 23.98 -2.58 -10.05
CA ASP A 180 25.05 -3.52 -10.36
C ASP A 180 24.41 -4.86 -10.72
N LEU A 181 24.27 -5.11 -12.01
CA LEU A 181 23.59 -6.28 -12.55
C LEU A 181 24.39 -7.57 -12.33
N ALA A 182 25.72 -7.47 -12.20
CA ALA A 182 26.61 -8.59 -11.97
C ALA A 182 26.48 -9.10 -10.53
N LYS A 183 26.41 -8.19 -9.56
CA LYS A 183 26.16 -8.52 -8.15
C LYS A 183 24.67 -8.69 -7.82
N ALA A 184 23.79 -8.31 -8.75
CA ALA A 184 22.35 -8.22 -8.53
C ALA A 184 22.02 -7.32 -7.32
N GLU A 185 22.57 -6.11 -7.35
CA GLU A 185 22.40 -5.08 -6.33
C GLU A 185 21.76 -3.82 -6.92
N VAL A 186 20.95 -3.17 -6.10
CA VAL A 186 20.32 -1.88 -6.42
C VAL A 186 20.46 -0.96 -5.23
N GLU A 187 20.85 0.27 -5.47
CA GLU A 187 21.09 1.27 -4.45
C GLU A 187 20.51 2.62 -4.84
N ALA A 188 19.92 3.32 -3.86
CA ALA A 188 19.48 4.70 -3.94
C ALA A 188 20.15 5.49 -2.82
N GLN A 189 20.97 6.48 -3.19
CA GLN A 189 21.73 7.37 -2.31
C GLN A 189 21.28 8.81 -2.52
N ASP A 190 21.28 9.59 -1.44
CA ASP A 190 20.84 10.99 -1.42
C ASP A 190 19.52 11.21 -2.15
N ALA A 191 18.64 10.20 -2.09
CA ALA A 191 17.44 10.17 -2.88
C ALA A 191 16.32 10.93 -2.17
N VAL A 192 15.53 11.67 -2.93
CA VAL A 192 14.38 12.41 -2.42
C VAL A 192 13.19 12.09 -3.30
N PHE A 193 12.11 11.65 -2.67
CA PHE A 193 10.80 11.55 -3.29
C PHE A 193 9.96 12.77 -2.91
N GLY A 194 9.37 13.42 -3.90
CA GLY A 194 8.47 14.55 -3.70
C GLY A 194 7.08 14.25 -4.24
N LEU A 195 6.08 14.71 -3.48
CA LEU A 195 4.67 14.69 -3.85
C LEU A 195 4.08 16.02 -3.40
N GLY A 196 3.72 16.91 -4.32
CA GLY A 196 3.33 18.28 -3.98
C GLY A 196 4.42 19.01 -3.18
N LEU A 197 4.08 19.45 -1.96
CA LEU A 197 5.01 20.10 -1.03
C LEU A 197 5.80 19.10 -0.18
N ILE A 198 5.39 17.83 -0.13
CA ILE A 198 6.12 16.78 0.60
C ILE A 198 7.44 16.55 -0.13
N LYS A 199 8.55 16.57 0.62
CA LYS A 199 9.88 16.14 0.17
C LYS A 199 10.42 15.16 1.19
N SER A 200 10.45 13.89 0.83
CA SER A 200 10.86 12.78 1.69
C SER A 200 12.20 12.22 1.24
N PRO A 201 13.30 12.52 1.96
CA PRO A 201 14.57 11.87 1.74
C PRO A 201 14.46 10.38 2.06
N PHE A 202 15.11 9.56 1.25
CA PHE A 202 15.21 8.13 1.48
C PHE A 202 16.55 7.58 1.00
N THR A 203 16.93 6.46 1.60
CA THR A 203 18.02 5.60 1.14
C THR A 203 17.50 4.18 1.04
N ALA A 204 17.83 3.48 -0.03
CA ALA A 204 17.43 2.10 -0.21
C ALA A 204 18.59 1.29 -0.77
N VAL A 205 18.85 0.12 -0.21
CA VAL A 205 19.86 -0.81 -0.72
C VAL A 205 19.24 -2.19 -0.76
N VAL A 206 19.33 -2.84 -1.91
CA VAL A 206 18.94 -4.23 -2.10
C VAL A 206 20.15 -5.00 -2.60
N ARG A 207 20.53 -6.06 -1.90
CA ARG A 207 21.63 -6.95 -2.28
C ARG A 207 21.16 -8.37 -2.50
N ASP A 208 21.96 -9.16 -3.21
CA ASP A 208 21.75 -10.61 -3.39
C ASP A 208 20.37 -10.97 -3.99
N LEU A 209 19.84 -10.15 -4.91
CA LEU A 209 18.48 -10.28 -5.46
C LEU A 209 18.17 -11.67 -6.03
N LYS A 210 19.18 -12.35 -6.60
CA LYS A 210 19.05 -13.68 -7.21
C LYS A 210 19.18 -14.83 -6.20
N LYS A 211 19.53 -14.57 -4.93
CA LYS A 211 19.79 -15.60 -3.89
C LYS A 211 18.85 -15.45 -2.68
N GLN A 212 19.37 -14.89 -1.60
CA GLN A 212 18.66 -14.52 -0.37
C GLN A 212 18.72 -13.00 -0.27
N PRO A 213 17.73 -12.29 -0.84
CA PRO A 213 17.76 -10.84 -0.89
C PRO A 213 17.89 -10.21 0.50
N LYS A 214 18.72 -9.17 0.57
CA LYS A 214 18.88 -8.33 1.75
C LYS A 214 18.40 -6.92 1.42
N PHE A 215 17.54 -6.37 2.26
CA PHE A 215 16.93 -5.06 2.07
C PHE A 215 17.32 -4.14 3.22
N SER A 216 17.80 -2.96 2.88
CA SER A 216 17.92 -1.82 3.79
C SER A 216 17.11 -0.68 3.21
N PHE A 217 16.27 -0.07 4.03
CA PHE A 217 15.47 1.08 3.65
C PHE A 217 15.44 2.05 4.81
N LYS A 218 15.58 3.33 4.53
CA LYS A 218 15.32 4.42 5.46
C LYS A 218 14.61 5.53 4.71
N ALA A 219 13.55 6.08 5.27
CA ALA A 219 12.89 7.27 4.76
C ALA A 219 12.49 8.18 5.91
N THR A 220 12.48 9.48 5.63
CA THR A 220 12.09 10.51 6.58
C THR A 220 11.03 11.38 5.92
N LEU A 221 9.97 11.69 6.66
CA LEU A 221 9.07 12.81 6.41
C LEU A 221 9.57 13.96 7.28
N PRO A 222 10.27 14.96 6.72
CA PRO A 222 10.68 16.13 7.47
C PRO A 222 9.47 16.84 8.07
N ARG A 223 9.68 17.49 9.22
CA ARG A 223 8.60 18.21 9.89
C ARG A 223 8.05 19.31 8.98
N MET A 224 6.75 19.28 8.74
CA MET A 224 6.03 20.23 7.90
C MET A 224 4.63 20.52 8.44
N ASN A 225 3.97 21.53 7.90
CA ASN A 225 2.58 21.84 8.24
C ASN A 225 1.67 20.67 7.81
N ALA A 226 0.75 20.26 8.69
CA ALA A 226 -0.14 19.14 8.43
C ALA A 226 -1.14 19.40 7.28
N GLN A 227 -1.60 20.65 7.12
CA GLN A 227 -2.48 21.05 6.02
C GLN A 227 -1.73 20.98 4.68
N ASP A 228 -0.50 21.48 4.62
CA ASP A 228 0.34 21.41 3.42
C ASP A 228 0.61 19.96 3.01
N ALA A 229 0.80 19.06 3.98
CA ALA A 229 0.96 17.63 3.73
C ALA A 229 -0.32 16.99 3.17
N LEU A 230 -1.50 17.39 3.66
CA LEU A 230 -2.79 16.92 3.14
C LEU A 230 -3.03 17.41 1.71
N GLU A 231 -2.80 18.70 1.45
CA GLU A 231 -2.97 19.34 0.14
C GLU A 231 -1.98 18.83 -0.91
N SER A 232 -0.86 18.26 -0.47
CA SER A 232 0.11 17.60 -1.35
C SER A 232 -0.41 16.30 -1.94
N ILE A 233 -1.42 15.67 -1.34
CA ILE A 233 -1.99 14.42 -1.82
C ILE A 233 -3.16 14.73 -2.77
N PRO A 234 -3.14 14.24 -4.02
CA PRO A 234 -4.23 14.47 -4.97
C PRO A 234 -5.61 14.09 -4.40
N SER A 235 -6.61 14.94 -4.66
CA SER A 235 -7.99 14.75 -4.15
C SER A 235 -8.61 13.42 -4.61
N SER A 236 -8.24 12.95 -5.81
CA SER A 236 -8.61 11.64 -6.36
C SER A 236 -8.17 10.44 -5.49
N ILE A 237 -7.15 10.61 -4.63
CA ILE A 237 -6.68 9.59 -3.69
C ILE A 237 -7.51 9.59 -2.40
N LEU A 238 -8.09 10.75 -2.03
CA LEU A 238 -8.66 11.01 -0.71
C LEU A 238 -10.07 11.64 -0.77
N PRO A 239 -11.05 11.10 -1.53
CA PRO A 239 -12.40 11.66 -1.59
C PRO A 239 -13.08 11.70 -0.22
N ALA A 240 -12.83 10.72 0.65
CA ALA A 240 -13.38 10.70 2.01
C ALA A 240 -12.86 11.85 2.91
N LEU A 241 -11.82 12.58 2.48
CA LEU A 241 -11.21 13.67 3.23
C LEU A 241 -11.58 15.06 2.70
N GLU A 242 -12.53 15.14 1.78
CA GLU A 242 -13.02 16.42 1.28
C GLU A 242 -13.56 17.29 2.43
N GLY A 243 -13.10 18.55 2.50
CA GLY A 243 -13.48 19.50 3.54
C GLY A 243 -12.80 19.30 4.91
N VAL A 244 -11.88 18.34 5.02
CA VAL A 244 -11.01 18.21 6.19
C VAL A 244 -10.07 19.40 6.27
N ARG A 245 -9.86 19.92 7.48
CA ARG A 245 -8.85 20.95 7.75
C ARG A 245 -7.98 20.53 8.93
N LEU A 246 -6.68 20.65 8.76
CA LEU A 246 -5.69 20.28 9.75
C LEU A 246 -4.95 21.50 10.29
N GLY A 247 -4.53 21.39 11.55
CA GLY A 247 -3.61 22.31 12.19
C GLY A 247 -2.39 21.58 12.74
N GLY A 248 -1.36 22.35 13.07
CA GLY A 248 -0.12 21.82 13.65
C GLY A 248 0.84 21.25 12.61
N THR A 249 1.70 20.33 13.05
CA THR A 249 2.76 19.76 12.22
C THR A 249 2.71 18.24 12.18
N VAL A 250 3.28 17.68 11.11
CA VAL A 250 3.48 16.24 10.91
C VAL A 250 4.93 15.98 10.52
N ALA A 251 5.49 14.91 11.05
CA ALA A 251 6.79 14.37 10.65
C ALA A 251 6.81 12.85 10.81
N GLY A 252 7.90 12.21 10.43
CA GLY A 252 8.11 10.82 10.80
C GLY A 252 9.33 10.18 10.18
N GLU A 253 9.66 9.00 10.67
CA GLU A 253 10.76 8.19 10.16
C GLU A 253 10.33 6.74 10.01
N ALA A 254 10.82 6.08 8.96
CA ALA A 254 10.65 4.65 8.76
C ALA A 254 11.99 4.04 8.37
N SER A 255 12.35 2.92 8.96
CA SER A 255 13.53 2.14 8.56
C SER A 255 13.25 0.65 8.63
N ALA A 256 13.87 -0.11 7.72
CA ALA A 256 13.76 -1.55 7.67
C ALA A 256 15.11 -2.15 7.27
N GLU A 257 15.56 -3.16 8.02
CA GLU A 257 16.68 -4.03 7.69
C GLU A 257 16.15 -5.46 7.67
N VAL A 258 16.14 -6.09 6.50
CA VAL A 258 15.57 -7.42 6.28
C VAL A 258 16.61 -8.30 5.59
N ASP A 259 17.08 -9.33 6.29
CA ASP A 259 17.83 -10.42 5.68
C ASP A 259 16.88 -11.62 5.50
N THR A 260 16.54 -11.96 4.25
CA THR A 260 15.62 -13.08 3.99
C THR A 260 16.22 -14.44 4.33
N GLY A 261 17.54 -14.55 4.49
CA GLY A 261 18.23 -15.71 5.02
C GLY A 261 18.19 -15.83 6.54
N ASN A 262 17.95 -14.71 7.24
CA ASN A 262 17.87 -14.64 8.69
C ASN A 262 16.78 -13.65 9.15
N LEU A 263 15.52 -14.06 9.06
CA LEU A 263 14.39 -13.21 9.46
C LEU A 263 14.36 -12.90 10.97
N ALA A 264 15.11 -13.66 11.79
CA ALA A 264 15.26 -13.36 13.21
C ALA A 264 16.04 -12.07 13.47
N SER A 265 16.96 -11.68 12.58
CA SER A 265 17.69 -10.42 12.66
C SER A 265 16.94 -9.23 12.06
N MET A 266 15.71 -9.41 11.58
CA MET A 266 14.91 -8.35 10.96
C MET A 266 14.69 -7.18 11.93
N LYS A 267 15.03 -5.98 11.49
CA LYS A 267 14.68 -4.73 12.16
C LYS A 267 13.67 -3.97 11.32
N LEU A 268 12.64 -3.45 11.98
CA LEU A 268 11.66 -2.56 11.38
C LEU A 268 11.34 -1.50 12.43
N ASP A 269 11.46 -0.23 12.08
CA ASP A 269 11.17 0.90 12.95
C ASP A 269 10.31 1.89 12.18
N ILE A 270 9.20 2.32 12.78
CA ILE A 270 8.24 3.26 12.18
C ILE A 270 7.86 4.21 13.31
N ARG A 271 8.22 5.48 13.15
CA ARG A 271 8.08 6.53 14.15
C ARG A 271 7.32 7.71 13.54
N PRO A 272 5.98 7.68 13.51
CA PRO A 272 5.20 8.85 13.15
C PRO A 272 5.29 9.91 14.26
N ASP A 273 5.45 11.17 13.89
CA ASP A 273 5.33 12.33 14.78
C ASP A 273 4.10 13.13 14.36
N VAL A 274 3.00 12.85 15.06
CA VAL A 274 1.68 13.47 14.84
C VAL A 274 1.16 14.12 16.12
N ALA A 275 2.03 14.32 17.13
CA ALA A 275 1.63 14.80 18.45
C ALA A 275 1.04 16.22 18.39
N ASP A 276 1.57 17.05 17.50
CA ASP A 276 1.10 18.43 17.30
C ASP A 276 -0.05 18.51 16.28
N MET A 277 -0.36 17.43 15.56
CA MET A 277 -1.37 17.42 14.52
C MET A 277 -2.79 17.46 15.13
N LYS A 278 -3.64 18.34 14.62
CA LYS A 278 -5.02 18.51 15.10
C LYS A 278 -6.01 18.55 13.94
N SER A 279 -7.15 17.89 14.11
CA SER A 279 -8.27 18.07 13.19
C SER A 279 -9.03 19.33 13.59
N LEU A 280 -9.02 20.33 12.72
CA LEU A 280 -9.79 21.58 12.86
C LEU A 280 -11.20 21.43 12.26
N SER A 281 -11.34 20.57 11.25
CA SER A 281 -12.60 20.15 10.64
C SER A 281 -12.48 18.69 10.23
N LEU A 282 -13.45 17.86 10.61
CA LEU A 282 -13.50 16.43 10.29
C LEU A 282 -13.85 16.15 8.82
N GLY A 283 -14.34 17.16 8.09
CA GLY A 283 -14.97 16.97 6.79
C GLY A 283 -16.32 16.24 6.92
N LYS A 284 -17.26 16.57 6.03
CA LYS A 284 -18.61 15.95 6.08
C LYS A 284 -18.67 14.61 5.35
N ALA A 285 -17.75 14.36 4.43
CA ALA A 285 -17.77 13.19 3.55
C ALA A 285 -17.75 11.86 4.32
N ALA A 286 -17.00 11.78 5.42
CA ALA A 286 -16.93 10.59 6.25
C ALA A 286 -17.97 10.56 7.39
N GLY A 287 -18.62 11.68 7.74
CA GLY A 287 -19.64 11.70 8.80
C GLY A 287 -19.17 11.24 10.19
N ILE A 288 -17.88 11.40 10.52
CA ILE A 288 -17.29 10.93 11.80
C ILE A 288 -18.01 11.52 13.03
N GLU A 289 -18.51 12.75 12.92
CA GLU A 289 -19.29 13.43 13.96
C GLU A 289 -20.54 12.66 14.39
N LEU A 290 -21.13 11.88 13.48
CA LEU A 290 -22.34 11.09 13.74
C LEU A 290 -22.08 9.86 14.61
N LEU A 291 -20.81 9.43 14.76
CA LEU A 291 -20.46 8.23 15.53
C LEU A 291 -20.70 8.35 17.05
N LYS A 292 -20.92 9.58 17.55
CA LYS A 292 -21.30 9.82 18.95
C LYS A 292 -22.80 9.74 19.20
N SER A 293 -23.61 9.75 18.13
CA SER A 293 -25.07 9.66 18.17
C SER A 293 -25.55 8.39 17.45
N HIS A 294 -26.82 8.35 17.06
CA HIS A 294 -27.30 7.38 16.09
C HIS A 294 -26.97 7.81 14.66
N PHE A 295 -26.79 6.85 13.76
CA PHE A 295 -26.56 7.07 12.33
C PHE A 295 -27.03 5.88 11.51
N MET A 296 -27.28 6.12 10.22
CA MET A 296 -27.54 5.04 9.27
C MET A 296 -26.21 4.52 8.72
N HIS A 297 -25.91 3.25 8.99
CA HIS A 297 -24.77 2.54 8.43
C HIS A 297 -25.19 1.85 7.13
N THR A 298 -24.57 2.26 6.02
CA THR A 298 -24.79 1.67 4.71
C THR A 298 -23.72 0.62 4.42
N ILE A 299 -24.18 -0.60 4.12
CA ILE A 299 -23.34 -1.75 3.84
C ILE A 299 -23.55 -2.14 2.37
N HIS A 300 -22.45 -2.17 1.61
CA HIS A 300 -22.44 -2.61 0.22
C HIS A 300 -21.96 -4.06 0.14
N LEU A 301 -22.84 -4.95 -0.33
CA LEU A 301 -22.54 -6.35 -0.56
C LEU A 301 -21.93 -6.58 -1.96
N ALA A 302 -21.35 -7.76 -2.17
CA ALA A 302 -20.62 -8.09 -3.39
C ALA A 302 -21.54 -8.20 -4.64
N ASP A 303 -22.81 -8.52 -4.41
CA ASP A 303 -23.89 -8.58 -5.40
C ASP A 303 -24.51 -7.20 -5.68
N GLN A 304 -23.89 -6.11 -5.20
CA GLN A 304 -24.38 -4.73 -5.27
C GLN A 304 -25.61 -4.45 -4.40
N THR A 305 -26.07 -5.40 -3.59
CA THR A 305 -27.13 -5.16 -2.61
C THR A 305 -26.66 -4.14 -1.57
N VAL A 306 -27.54 -3.19 -1.26
CA VAL A 306 -27.29 -2.14 -0.25
C VAL A 306 -28.18 -2.38 0.95
N ILE A 307 -27.56 -2.55 2.13
CA ILE A 307 -28.26 -2.69 3.40
C ILE A 307 -28.05 -1.41 4.22
N ASN A 308 -29.14 -0.81 4.69
CA ASN A 308 -29.08 0.34 5.59
C ASN A 308 -29.52 -0.11 6.99
N ARG A 309 -28.66 0.11 8.00
CA ARG A 309 -28.95 -0.22 9.40
C ARG A 309 -28.89 1.02 10.27
N LEU A 310 -29.86 1.21 11.15
CA LEU A 310 -29.74 2.18 12.23
C LEU A 310 -28.74 1.65 13.25
N VAL A 311 -27.71 2.44 13.56
CA VAL A 311 -26.66 2.14 14.52
C VAL A 311 -26.65 3.24 15.58
N GLY A 312 -26.53 2.87 16.85
CA GLY A 312 -26.57 3.78 17.99
C GLY A 312 -27.58 3.35 19.04
N ILE A 313 -27.65 4.07 20.16
CA ILE A 313 -28.41 3.68 21.36
C ILE A 313 -29.92 3.47 21.11
N ASP A 314 -30.48 4.16 20.10
CA ASP A 314 -31.89 4.05 19.72
C ASP A 314 -32.18 2.83 18.81
N SER A 315 -31.14 2.11 18.37
CA SER A 315 -31.31 0.91 17.55
C SER A 315 -31.68 -0.28 18.44
N PRO A 316 -32.75 -1.03 18.13
CA PRO A 316 -33.13 -2.23 18.88
C PRO A 316 -32.02 -3.28 18.98
N ASP A 317 -31.14 -3.31 17.98
CA ASP A 317 -30.02 -4.27 17.91
C ASP A 317 -28.79 -3.83 18.69
N TRP A 318 -28.77 -2.61 19.22
CA TRP A 318 -27.62 -2.04 19.90
C TRP A 318 -27.35 -2.72 21.24
N VAL A 319 -26.08 -2.85 21.55
CA VAL A 319 -25.58 -3.40 22.80
C VAL A 319 -24.55 -2.42 23.36
N PRO A 320 -24.87 -1.71 24.46
CA PRO A 320 -23.90 -0.90 25.18
C PRO A 320 -22.68 -1.74 25.59
N LEU A 321 -21.49 -1.14 25.62
CA LEU A 321 -20.26 -1.88 25.96
C LEU A 321 -20.33 -2.55 27.34
N GLU A 322 -21.04 -1.95 28.29
CA GLU A 322 -21.26 -2.49 29.64
C GLU A 322 -22.07 -3.80 29.66
N ASP A 323 -22.91 -4.03 28.65
CA ASP A 323 -23.66 -5.28 28.47
C ASP A 323 -22.86 -6.33 27.67
N ILE A 324 -21.66 -5.97 27.20
CA ILE A 324 -20.77 -6.88 26.49
C ILE A 324 -19.87 -7.59 27.53
N PRO A 325 -19.82 -8.93 27.53
CA PRO A 325 -19.09 -9.68 28.54
C PRO A 325 -17.58 -9.42 28.43
N LYS A 326 -16.93 -9.28 29.60
CA LYS A 326 -15.46 -9.10 29.70
C LYS A 326 -14.68 -10.15 28.90
N TYR A 327 -15.20 -11.36 28.77
CA TYR A 327 -14.58 -12.46 28.03
C TYR A 327 -14.51 -12.19 26.52
N LEU A 328 -15.52 -11.54 25.95
CA LEU A 328 -15.53 -11.16 24.54
C LEU A 328 -14.50 -10.07 24.27
N ILE A 329 -14.42 -9.06 25.13
CA ILE A 329 -13.42 -7.98 25.04
C ILE A 329 -12.00 -8.55 25.19
N ALA A 330 -11.78 -9.44 26.18
CA ALA A 330 -10.51 -10.13 26.38
C ALA A 330 -10.12 -11.00 25.19
N SER A 331 -11.08 -11.72 24.60
CA SER A 331 -10.86 -12.55 23.42
C SER A 331 -10.48 -11.68 22.23
N LEU A 332 -11.25 -10.61 21.97
CA LEU A 332 -11.08 -9.71 20.83
C LEU A 332 -9.71 -9.05 20.88
N THR A 333 -9.36 -8.44 22.01
CA THR A 333 -8.06 -7.80 22.22
C THR A 333 -6.92 -8.82 22.32
N THR A 334 -7.17 -10.12 22.42
CA THR A 334 -6.10 -11.14 22.34
C THR A 334 -5.90 -11.68 20.95
N SER A 335 -6.96 -11.84 20.18
CA SER A 335 -6.90 -12.33 18.79
C SER A 335 -6.51 -11.23 17.81
N GLU A 336 -7.22 -10.10 17.85
CA GLU A 336 -7.16 -9.09 16.80
C GLU A 336 -6.18 -7.98 17.10
N ASP A 337 -6.08 -7.54 18.37
CA ASP A 337 -5.31 -6.35 18.71
C ASP A 337 -4.81 -6.33 20.16
N HIS A 338 -3.61 -6.92 20.35
CA HIS A 338 -2.98 -7.15 21.66
C HIS A 338 -2.69 -5.88 22.48
N GLU A 339 -2.56 -4.74 21.83
CA GLU A 339 -2.13 -3.46 22.40
C GLU A 339 -3.20 -2.39 22.18
N PHE A 340 -4.44 -2.80 21.90
CA PHE A 340 -5.54 -1.92 21.54
C PHE A 340 -5.66 -0.68 22.43
N PHE A 341 -5.60 -0.88 23.75
CA PHE A 341 -5.70 0.21 24.75
C PHE A 341 -4.43 1.06 24.91
N ARG A 342 -3.30 0.64 24.32
CA ARG A 342 -2.00 1.32 24.45
C ARG A 342 -1.63 2.19 23.25
N HIS A 343 -2.09 1.83 22.05
CA HIS A 343 -1.77 2.59 20.84
C HIS A 343 -2.93 3.52 20.41
N GLN A 344 -2.66 4.44 19.49
CA GLN A 344 -3.64 5.36 18.90
C GLN A 344 -3.95 4.95 17.45
N GLY A 345 -4.66 3.83 17.28
CA GLY A 345 -5.05 3.32 15.95
C GLY A 345 -4.08 2.41 15.22
N PHE A 346 -2.79 2.42 15.55
CA PHE A 346 -1.78 1.62 14.82
C PHE A 346 -0.89 0.82 15.77
N SER A 347 -0.78 -0.50 15.55
CA SER A 347 0.14 -1.36 16.31
C SER A 347 1.44 -1.57 15.54
N ILE A 348 2.51 -0.87 15.98
CA ILE A 348 3.84 -1.07 15.41
C ILE A 348 4.31 -2.51 15.64
N ALA A 349 4.06 -3.09 16.81
CA ALA A 349 4.38 -4.49 17.09
C ALA A 349 3.60 -5.46 16.19
N GLY A 350 2.32 -5.16 15.91
CA GLY A 350 1.49 -5.90 14.96
C GLY A 350 2.05 -5.88 13.54
N ILE A 351 2.46 -4.71 13.05
CA ILE A 351 3.11 -4.56 11.74
C ILE A 351 4.39 -5.39 11.69
N LYS A 352 5.31 -5.25 12.66
CA LYS A 352 6.57 -6.02 12.71
C LYS A 352 6.31 -7.53 12.68
N ARG A 353 5.33 -8.00 13.46
CA ARG A 353 4.93 -9.42 13.49
C ARG A 353 4.39 -9.90 12.15
N SER A 354 3.47 -9.16 11.55
CA SER A 354 2.87 -9.53 10.27
C SER A 354 3.90 -9.61 9.15
N VAL A 355 4.87 -8.67 9.12
CA VAL A 355 5.92 -8.65 8.11
C VAL A 355 6.80 -9.88 8.26
N ARG A 356 7.22 -10.21 9.48
CA ARG A 356 8.02 -11.41 9.77
C ARG A 356 7.29 -12.68 9.33
N VAL A 357 6.05 -12.89 9.78
CA VAL A 357 5.27 -14.11 9.49
C VAL A 357 5.00 -14.26 7.99
N ASN A 358 4.67 -13.17 7.29
CA ASN A 358 4.44 -13.20 5.85
C ASN A 358 5.73 -13.49 5.05
N LEU A 359 6.88 -13.02 5.54
CA LEU A 359 8.18 -13.34 4.95
C LEU A 359 8.56 -14.81 5.20
N GLU A 360 8.36 -15.32 6.41
CA GLU A 360 8.63 -16.72 6.78
C GLU A 360 7.78 -17.70 5.96
N ARG A 361 6.50 -17.37 5.74
CA ARG A 361 5.57 -18.22 4.97
C ARG A 361 5.62 -17.99 3.46
N GLY A 362 6.29 -16.93 3.01
CA GLY A 362 6.37 -16.57 1.59
C GLY A 362 5.06 -16.07 0.95
N GLU A 363 3.97 -16.03 1.73
CA GLU A 363 2.62 -15.66 1.34
C GLU A 363 1.99 -14.66 2.32
N PHE A 364 0.86 -14.07 1.94
CA PHE A 364 0.09 -13.21 2.84
C PHE A 364 -0.71 -14.06 3.83
N ALA A 365 -0.09 -14.40 4.95
CA ALA A 365 -0.66 -15.27 5.97
C ALA A 365 -1.27 -14.51 7.17
N GLN A 366 -0.78 -13.31 7.47
CA GLN A 366 -1.21 -12.50 8.61
C GLN A 366 -1.30 -11.01 8.25
N GLY A 367 -2.39 -10.37 8.68
CA GLY A 367 -2.59 -8.92 8.59
C GLY A 367 -2.01 -8.17 9.79
N ALA A 368 -1.91 -6.84 9.65
CA ALA A 368 -1.46 -5.92 10.71
C ALA A 368 -2.55 -4.94 11.19
N SER A 369 -3.78 -5.05 10.66
CA SER A 369 -4.84 -4.07 10.92
C SER A 369 -5.36 -4.17 12.35
N THR A 370 -5.37 -3.05 13.05
CA THR A 370 -5.94 -2.90 14.41
C THR A 370 -7.47 -2.90 14.39
N ILE A 371 -8.09 -3.01 15.57
CA ILE A 371 -9.56 -2.90 15.68
C ILE A 371 -10.07 -1.56 15.11
N SER A 372 -9.38 -0.46 15.38
CA SER A 372 -9.75 0.88 14.90
C SER A 372 -9.65 1.00 13.38
N GLN A 373 -8.61 0.41 12.78
CA GLN A 373 -8.48 0.34 11.32
C GLN A 373 -9.60 -0.51 10.70
N GLN A 374 -9.94 -1.63 11.34
CA GLN A 374 -11.05 -2.46 10.89
C GLN A 374 -12.40 -1.73 11.02
N LEU A 375 -12.63 -0.98 12.09
CA LEU A 375 -13.81 -0.14 12.29
C LEU A 375 -13.96 0.87 11.15
N VAL A 376 -12.92 1.66 10.89
CA VAL A 376 -12.88 2.66 9.80
C VAL A 376 -13.13 2.01 8.44
N LYS A 377 -12.48 0.87 8.17
CA LYS A 377 -12.68 0.12 6.93
C LYS A 377 -14.15 -0.33 6.75
N ASN A 378 -14.82 -0.75 7.83
CA ASN A 378 -16.21 -1.22 7.77
C ASN A 378 -17.24 -0.08 7.69
N LEU A 379 -16.92 1.10 8.22
CA LEU A 379 -17.82 2.27 8.23
C LEU A 379 -17.74 3.10 6.95
N PHE A 380 -16.53 3.38 6.47
CA PHE A 380 -16.30 4.50 5.55
C PHE A 380 -15.74 4.10 4.20
N LEU A 381 -15.20 2.90 4.07
CA LEU A 381 -14.38 2.53 2.91
C LEU A 381 -14.97 1.36 2.14
N SER A 382 -14.80 1.41 0.82
CA SER A 382 -15.16 0.32 -0.07
C SER A 382 -14.24 -0.90 0.11
N ARG A 383 -14.66 -2.06 -0.43
CA ARG A 383 -13.88 -3.31 -0.40
C ARG A 383 -12.69 -3.34 -1.38
N GLU A 384 -12.39 -2.23 -2.05
CA GLU A 384 -11.29 -2.13 -3.01
C GLU A 384 -9.93 -2.43 -2.36
N LYS A 385 -8.93 -2.87 -3.13
CA LYS A 385 -7.60 -3.21 -2.60
C LYS A 385 -6.52 -2.31 -3.21
N THR A 386 -6.68 -1.01 -3.04
CA THR A 386 -5.79 0.04 -3.59
C THR A 386 -4.97 0.71 -2.47
N ILE A 387 -3.84 1.32 -2.83
CA ILE A 387 -3.01 2.09 -1.88
C ILE A 387 -3.77 3.34 -1.40
N ALA A 388 -4.50 4.02 -2.28
CA ALA A 388 -5.34 5.17 -1.96
C ALA A 388 -6.34 4.85 -0.85
N ARG A 389 -7.08 3.74 -0.97
CA ARG A 389 -7.98 3.27 0.09
C ARG A 389 -7.23 3.05 1.41
N LYS A 390 -6.02 2.49 1.37
CA LYS A 390 -5.24 2.25 2.60
C LYS A 390 -4.72 3.55 3.23
N LEU A 391 -4.41 4.57 2.43
CA LEU A 391 -4.08 5.91 2.93
C LEU A 391 -5.29 6.58 3.57
N GLN A 392 -6.47 6.50 2.94
CA GLN A 392 -7.73 6.95 3.53
C GLN A 392 -8.02 6.24 4.86
N GLU A 393 -7.85 4.91 4.90
CA GLU A 393 -8.00 4.11 6.12
C GLU A 393 -7.07 4.61 7.23
N ALA A 394 -5.80 4.87 6.93
CA ALA A 394 -4.86 5.37 7.91
C ALA A 394 -5.29 6.75 8.45
N PHE A 395 -5.63 7.68 7.57
CA PHE A 395 -6.02 9.03 7.98
C PHE A 395 -7.32 9.06 8.78
N LEU A 396 -8.36 8.36 8.31
CA LEU A 396 -9.64 8.26 9.02
C LEU A 396 -9.47 7.53 10.35
N THR A 397 -8.59 6.52 10.44
CA THR A 397 -8.27 5.87 11.71
C THR A 397 -7.69 6.86 12.71
N TRP A 398 -6.74 7.70 12.28
CA TRP A 398 -6.19 8.75 13.14
C TRP A 398 -7.30 9.70 13.60
N GLN A 399 -8.17 10.18 12.70
CA GLN A 399 -9.28 11.07 13.08
C GLN A 399 -10.24 10.41 14.08
N VAL A 400 -10.63 9.16 13.86
CA VAL A 400 -11.52 8.40 14.76
C VAL A 400 -10.90 8.23 16.14
N GLU A 401 -9.60 7.92 16.21
CA GLU A 401 -8.86 7.77 17.47
C GLU A 401 -8.67 9.10 18.22
N GLN A 402 -8.64 10.24 17.52
CA GLN A 402 -8.66 11.55 18.17
C GLN A 402 -10.06 11.95 18.65
N TYR A 403 -11.10 11.52 17.94
CA TYR A 403 -12.47 11.96 18.19
C TYR A 403 -13.24 11.10 19.21
N LEU A 404 -12.94 9.79 19.27
CA LEU A 404 -13.63 8.80 20.09
C LEU A 404 -12.71 8.21 21.17
N THR A 405 -13.31 7.76 22.27
CA THR A 405 -12.61 6.95 23.29
C THR A 405 -12.44 5.50 22.80
N LYS A 406 -11.47 4.78 23.37
CA LYS A 406 -11.23 3.35 23.08
C LYS A 406 -12.47 2.49 23.33
N ASP A 407 -13.19 2.78 24.39
CA ASP A 407 -14.42 2.07 24.73
C ASP A 407 -15.50 2.31 23.66
N LYS A 408 -15.66 3.54 23.19
CA LYS A 408 -16.62 3.83 22.12
C LYS A 408 -16.24 3.16 20.80
N ILE A 409 -14.95 3.07 20.49
CA ILE A 409 -14.45 2.33 19.32
C ILE A 409 -14.81 0.84 19.42
N LEU A 410 -14.60 0.21 20.58
CA LEU A 410 -14.98 -1.19 20.81
C LEU A 410 -16.48 -1.42 20.69
N GLU A 411 -17.26 -0.54 21.32
CA GLU A 411 -18.72 -0.58 21.28
C GLU A 411 -19.25 -0.51 19.84
N LEU A 412 -18.79 0.48 19.07
CA LEU A 412 -19.14 0.60 17.65
C LEU A 412 -18.72 -0.63 16.88
N TYR A 413 -17.46 -1.06 17.02
CA TYR A 413 -16.91 -2.20 16.30
C TYR A 413 -17.78 -3.46 16.50
N LEU A 414 -18.06 -3.83 17.74
CA LEU A 414 -18.82 -5.03 18.06
C LEU A 414 -20.28 -4.98 17.57
N ASN A 415 -20.87 -3.79 17.46
CA ASN A 415 -22.24 -3.60 16.97
C ASN A 415 -22.36 -3.52 15.44
N ILE A 416 -21.27 -3.26 14.70
CA ILE A 416 -21.34 -3.09 13.25
C ILE A 416 -20.70 -4.21 12.42
N ILE A 417 -19.79 -5.01 12.97
CA ILE A 417 -19.09 -6.02 12.15
C ILE A 417 -20.01 -7.17 11.74
N GLU A 418 -19.63 -7.81 10.62
CA GLU A 418 -20.25 -9.05 10.14
C GLU A 418 -19.72 -10.24 10.96
N TRP A 419 -20.64 -11.04 11.50
CA TRP A 419 -20.34 -12.28 12.23
C TRP A 419 -20.73 -13.53 11.43
N GLY A 420 -21.31 -13.35 10.24
CA GLY A 420 -21.71 -14.38 9.28
C GLY A 420 -22.60 -13.76 8.21
N PRO A 421 -23.03 -14.51 7.19
CA PRO A 421 -23.79 -13.96 6.06
C PRO A 421 -25.06 -13.25 6.55
N GLY A 422 -25.08 -11.91 6.46
CA GLY A 422 -26.22 -11.10 6.89
C GLY A 422 -26.37 -10.94 8.42
N ILE A 423 -25.42 -11.41 9.22
CA ILE A 423 -25.45 -11.35 10.69
C ILE A 423 -24.56 -10.19 11.14
N TRP A 424 -25.17 -9.05 11.46
CA TRP A 424 -24.46 -7.81 11.77
C TRP A 424 -24.65 -7.40 13.22
N GLY A 425 -23.54 -7.20 13.93
CA GLY A 425 -23.54 -6.82 15.34
C GLY A 425 -23.66 -7.97 16.33
N ILE A 426 -23.13 -7.76 17.53
CA ILE A 426 -22.96 -8.80 18.55
C ILE A 426 -24.29 -9.36 19.08
N ARG A 427 -25.37 -8.57 19.13
CA ARG A 427 -26.71 -9.09 19.50
C ARG A 427 -27.17 -10.16 18.54
N ALA A 428 -27.16 -9.85 17.24
CA ALA A 428 -27.56 -10.79 16.20
C ALA A 428 -26.67 -12.04 16.20
N ALA A 429 -25.36 -11.88 16.40
CA ALA A 429 -24.44 -13.01 16.48
C ALA A 429 -24.72 -13.92 17.69
N SER A 430 -24.85 -13.35 18.89
CA SER A 430 -25.12 -14.09 20.12
C SER A 430 -26.42 -14.89 20.03
N GLN A 431 -27.47 -14.28 19.46
CA GLN A 431 -28.75 -14.95 19.25
C GLN A 431 -28.66 -16.04 18.17
N HIS A 432 -27.98 -15.78 17.05
CA HIS A 432 -27.85 -16.73 15.95
C HIS A 432 -27.05 -17.98 16.33
N TYR A 433 -25.88 -17.81 16.95
CA TYR A 433 -25.00 -18.93 17.26
C TYR A 433 -25.40 -19.67 18.54
N PHE A 434 -25.92 -18.96 19.55
CA PHE A 434 -26.09 -19.51 20.90
C PHE A 434 -27.46 -19.23 21.55
N ALA A 435 -28.42 -18.60 20.86
CA ALA A 435 -29.72 -18.15 21.38
C ALA A 435 -29.63 -17.48 22.76
N LYS A 436 -28.63 -16.61 22.91
CA LYS A 436 -28.31 -15.92 24.16
C LYS A 436 -28.30 -14.41 23.95
N GLU A 437 -28.67 -13.70 25.01
CA GLU A 437 -28.28 -12.29 25.15
C GLU A 437 -26.75 -12.18 25.23
N PRO A 438 -26.13 -11.14 24.63
CA PRO A 438 -24.67 -10.97 24.65
C PRO A 438 -24.04 -11.09 26.04
N SER A 439 -24.68 -10.51 27.06
CA SER A 439 -24.22 -10.54 28.45
C SER A 439 -24.15 -11.95 29.06
N ARG A 440 -24.77 -12.95 28.43
CA ARG A 440 -24.81 -14.36 28.88
C ARG A 440 -23.83 -15.27 28.14
N LEU A 441 -23.02 -14.75 27.23
CA LEU A 441 -22.03 -15.56 26.53
C LEU A 441 -20.95 -16.06 27.51
N SER A 442 -20.64 -17.36 27.43
CA SER A 442 -19.55 -17.97 28.19
C SER A 442 -18.18 -17.52 27.65
N LEU A 443 -17.11 -17.87 28.38
CA LEU A 443 -15.74 -17.65 27.90
C LEU A 443 -15.47 -18.41 26.59
N LEU A 444 -15.91 -19.66 26.49
CA LEU A 444 -15.73 -20.48 25.29
C LEU A 444 -16.52 -19.90 24.10
N GLU A 445 -17.77 -19.49 24.31
CA GLU A 445 -18.62 -18.90 23.28
C GLU A 445 -18.06 -17.55 22.79
N SER A 446 -17.59 -16.72 23.72
CA SER A 446 -16.91 -15.46 23.41
C SER A 446 -15.64 -15.69 22.58
N ALA A 447 -14.82 -16.65 22.98
CA ALA A 447 -13.59 -17.00 22.25
C ALA A 447 -13.90 -17.58 20.86
N TYR A 448 -14.98 -18.35 20.71
CA TYR A 448 -15.45 -18.84 19.42
C TYR A 448 -15.89 -17.69 18.50
N LEU A 449 -16.76 -16.80 18.97
CA LEU A 449 -17.25 -15.66 18.16
C LEU A 449 -16.09 -14.80 17.67
N VAL A 450 -15.12 -14.50 18.53
CA VAL A 450 -13.93 -13.74 18.10
C VAL A 450 -13.10 -14.51 17.08
N SER A 451 -12.97 -15.83 17.23
CA SER A 451 -12.17 -16.65 16.32
C SER A 451 -12.71 -16.71 14.89
N ILE A 452 -13.99 -16.39 14.68
CA ILE A 452 -14.61 -16.36 13.34
C ILE A 452 -14.49 -15.00 12.62
N ILE A 453 -14.21 -13.89 13.34
CA ILE A 453 -14.06 -12.53 12.79
C ILE A 453 -13.15 -12.45 11.55
N PRO A 454 -12.02 -13.18 11.45
CA PRO A 454 -11.15 -13.07 10.27
C PRO A 454 -11.80 -13.55 8.95
N ALA A 455 -12.82 -14.41 9.02
CA ALA A 455 -13.52 -14.92 7.83
C ALA A 455 -14.95 -15.38 8.20
N PRO A 456 -15.85 -14.46 8.58
CA PRO A 456 -17.16 -14.78 9.17
C PRO A 456 -18.00 -15.66 8.24
N ASN A 457 -18.07 -15.31 6.95
CA ASN A 457 -18.85 -16.05 5.96
C ASN A 457 -18.31 -17.45 5.70
N ARG A 458 -16.99 -17.67 5.87
CA ARG A 458 -16.39 -19.00 5.73
C ARG A 458 -16.68 -19.87 6.94
N TYR A 459 -16.56 -19.32 8.15
CA TYR A 459 -16.72 -20.09 9.38
C TYR A 459 -18.18 -20.27 9.80
N HIS A 460 -19.12 -19.55 9.19
CA HIS A 460 -20.55 -19.81 9.33
C HIS A 460 -20.93 -21.25 8.97
N ALA A 461 -20.17 -21.89 8.06
CA ALA A 461 -20.31 -23.31 7.73
C ALA A 461 -20.20 -24.26 8.96
N HIS A 462 -19.50 -23.87 10.03
CA HIS A 462 -19.48 -24.66 11.28
C HIS A 462 -20.87 -24.72 11.93
N TRP A 463 -21.57 -23.59 11.95
CA TRP A 463 -22.93 -23.51 12.47
C TRP A 463 -23.91 -24.26 11.55
N GLU A 464 -23.73 -24.17 10.23
CA GLU A 464 -24.52 -24.94 9.27
C GLU A 464 -24.31 -26.45 9.42
N ALA A 465 -23.09 -26.90 9.71
CA ALA A 465 -22.79 -28.30 9.99
C ALA A 465 -23.19 -28.73 11.42
N GLY A 466 -23.53 -27.80 12.31
CA GLY A 466 -23.78 -28.10 13.73
C GLY A 466 -22.52 -28.56 14.49
N SER A 467 -21.34 -28.47 13.89
CA SER A 467 -20.09 -29.00 14.44
C SER A 467 -18.89 -28.10 14.11
N VAL A 468 -17.88 -28.10 14.98
CA VAL A 468 -16.65 -27.32 14.81
C VAL A 468 -15.49 -28.28 14.54
N PRO A 469 -14.73 -28.12 13.44
CA PRO A 469 -13.57 -28.97 13.18
C PRO A 469 -12.55 -28.91 14.32
N ARG A 470 -11.98 -30.06 14.70
CA ARG A 470 -11.01 -30.17 15.81
C ARG A 470 -9.84 -29.19 15.72
N ALA A 471 -9.35 -28.91 14.51
CA ALA A 471 -8.31 -27.91 14.28
C ALA A 471 -8.75 -26.50 14.69
N PHE A 472 -10.01 -26.13 14.43
CA PHE A 472 -10.57 -24.85 14.82
C PHE A 472 -10.88 -24.80 16.32
N GLU A 473 -11.39 -25.88 16.92
CA GLU A 473 -11.55 -25.97 18.37
C GLU A 473 -10.21 -25.76 19.09
N ASN A 474 -9.14 -26.41 18.62
CA ASN A 474 -7.80 -26.22 19.16
C ASN A 474 -7.36 -24.75 19.06
N ARG A 475 -7.68 -24.05 17.98
CA ARG A 475 -7.40 -22.60 17.85
C ARG A 475 -8.14 -21.79 18.91
N VAL A 476 -9.42 -22.06 19.15
CA VAL A 476 -10.22 -21.40 20.20
C VAL A 476 -9.60 -21.66 21.59
N LYS A 477 -9.22 -22.91 21.87
CA LYS A 477 -8.54 -23.28 23.12
C LYS A 477 -7.19 -22.59 23.29
N GLN A 478 -6.42 -22.40 22.21
CA GLN A 478 -5.16 -21.65 22.26
C GLN A 478 -5.37 -20.16 22.54
N LEU A 479 -6.47 -19.57 22.04
CA LEU A 479 -6.87 -18.20 22.39
C LEU A 479 -7.20 -18.10 23.89
N ILE A 480 -7.95 -19.04 24.46
CA ILE A 480 -8.25 -19.09 25.90
C ILE A 480 -6.97 -19.17 26.74
N LYS A 481 -6.06 -20.08 26.39
CA LYS A 481 -4.74 -20.18 27.04
C LYS A 481 -3.91 -18.91 26.89
N ALA A 482 -4.02 -18.21 25.76
CA ALA A 482 -3.35 -16.92 25.57
C ALA A 482 -3.94 -15.84 26.49
N MET A 483 -5.27 -15.79 26.67
CA MET A 483 -5.92 -14.89 27.62
C MET A 483 -5.48 -15.17 29.07
N GLN A 484 -5.38 -16.45 29.45
CA GLN A 484 -4.90 -16.87 30.77
C GLN A 484 -3.46 -16.41 31.01
N ARG A 485 -2.54 -16.64 30.07
CA ARG A 485 -1.14 -16.19 30.15
C ARG A 485 -1.02 -14.66 30.27
N ARG A 486 -2.00 -13.92 29.75
CA ARG A 486 -2.08 -12.46 29.84
C ARG A 486 -2.76 -11.96 31.12
N GLY A 487 -3.26 -12.86 31.97
CA GLY A 487 -4.00 -12.52 33.19
C GLY A 487 -5.38 -11.90 32.93
N LEU A 488 -5.94 -12.07 31.72
CA LEU A 488 -7.27 -11.55 31.36
C LEU A 488 -8.40 -12.46 31.83
N VAL A 489 -8.08 -13.72 32.10
CA VAL A 489 -8.95 -14.72 32.72
C VAL A 489 -8.14 -15.49 33.77
N SER A 490 -8.79 -15.90 34.84
CA SER A 490 -8.19 -16.76 35.87
C SER A 490 -7.95 -18.18 35.35
N SER A 491 -7.07 -18.93 36.01
CA SER A 491 -6.85 -20.34 35.68
C SER A 491 -8.13 -21.17 35.82
N ALA A 492 -8.93 -20.93 36.86
CA ALA A 492 -10.19 -21.65 37.06
C ALA A 492 -11.20 -21.37 35.93
N GLU A 493 -11.38 -20.11 35.52
CA GLU A 493 -12.24 -19.77 34.37
C GLU A 493 -11.74 -20.42 33.07
N ALA A 494 -10.42 -20.43 32.84
CA ALA A 494 -9.82 -21.05 31.67
C ALA A 494 -9.98 -22.57 31.65
N ASP A 495 -9.71 -23.25 32.77
CA ASP A 495 -9.80 -24.70 32.87
C ASP A 495 -11.23 -25.19 32.63
N LEU A 496 -12.23 -24.52 33.24
CA LEU A 496 -13.65 -24.77 32.99
C LEU A 496 -14.00 -24.62 31.49
N ALA A 497 -13.59 -23.51 30.86
CA ALA A 497 -13.88 -23.28 29.45
C ALA A 497 -13.15 -24.25 28.50
N LEU A 498 -12.04 -24.86 28.92
CA LEU A 498 -11.30 -25.84 28.12
C LEU A 498 -11.94 -27.23 28.14
N GLU A 499 -12.74 -27.53 29.17
CA GLU A 499 -13.53 -28.76 29.31
C GLU A 499 -14.88 -28.68 28.58
N GLU A 500 -15.42 -27.47 28.41
CA GLU A 500 -16.63 -27.20 27.63
C GLU A 500 -16.45 -27.57 26.13
N ARG A 501 -17.60 -27.79 25.46
CA ARG A 501 -17.69 -27.97 24.01
C ARG A 501 -18.56 -26.88 23.40
N ILE A 502 -18.22 -26.44 22.20
CA ILE A 502 -19.02 -25.45 21.47
C ILE A 502 -20.32 -26.13 21.03
N ARG A 503 -21.46 -25.59 21.46
CA ARG A 503 -22.79 -26.10 21.11
C ARG A 503 -23.59 -24.99 20.46
N PHE A 504 -24.00 -25.19 19.21
CA PHE A 504 -24.86 -24.25 18.50
C PHE A 504 -26.33 -24.49 18.83
N THR A 505 -27.13 -23.43 18.84
CA THR A 505 -28.56 -23.54 19.10
C THR A 505 -29.34 -24.07 17.89
N GLY A 506 -30.32 -24.94 18.17
CA GLY A 506 -31.29 -25.41 17.17
C GLY A 506 -30.85 -26.59 16.29
N LYS A 507 -29.68 -27.21 16.54
CA LYS A 507 -29.24 -28.41 15.83
C LYS A 507 -29.06 -29.61 16.79
N PRO A 508 -29.69 -30.77 16.53
CA PRO A 508 -29.46 -31.97 17.33
C PRO A 508 -28.01 -32.45 17.16
N GLU A 509 -27.46 -33.09 18.20
CA GLU A 509 -26.15 -33.76 18.12
C GLU A 509 -26.18 -34.75 16.95
N GLU A 510 -25.37 -34.51 15.90
CA GLU A 510 -25.00 -35.60 15.01
C GLU A 510 -24.33 -36.66 15.87
N ARG A 511 -24.97 -37.83 15.95
CA ARG A 511 -24.40 -39.02 16.58
C ARG A 511 -22.99 -39.16 16.05
N GLN A 512 -22.02 -39.17 16.97
CA GLN A 512 -20.72 -39.74 16.69
C GLN A 512 -20.98 -41.14 16.14
N LEU A 513 -20.75 -41.35 14.84
CA LEU A 513 -20.46 -42.68 14.34
C LEU A 513 -19.26 -43.14 15.15
N ALA A 514 -19.52 -44.10 16.04
CA ALA A 514 -18.48 -44.93 16.62
C ALA A 514 -17.63 -45.51 15.48
N PRO A 515 -16.34 -45.77 15.69
CA PRO A 515 -15.55 -46.45 14.69
C PRO A 515 -16.19 -47.83 14.50
N ASP A 516 -16.65 -48.13 13.29
CA ASP A 516 -16.93 -49.53 12.94
C ASP A 516 -15.59 -50.24 13.01
N ASP A 517 -15.54 -51.16 13.96
CA ASP A 517 -14.48 -52.12 14.18
C ASP A 517 -14.17 -52.81 12.84
N ASP A 518 -12.90 -52.74 12.42
CA ASP A 518 -12.34 -53.68 11.47
C ASP A 518 -12.41 -55.07 12.10
N GLU A 519 -13.54 -55.76 11.89
CA GLU A 519 -13.64 -57.20 12.02
C GLU A 519 -12.74 -57.83 10.95
N PHE A 520 -11.64 -58.40 11.43
CA PHE A 520 -10.94 -59.51 10.79
C PHE A 520 -11.94 -60.50 10.20
N HIS A 521 -11.81 -60.80 8.90
CA HIS A 521 -11.81 -62.17 8.39
C HIS A 521 -11.22 -62.23 6.97
N ASP A 522 -10.07 -62.91 6.89
CA ASP A 522 -9.40 -63.63 5.79
C ASP A 522 -9.63 -63.27 4.32
#